data_AF-A0AAU2EIZ8-F1
#
_entry.id   AF-A0AAU2EIZ8-F1
#
_cell.length_a   1.000
_cell.length_b   1.000
_cell.length_c   1.000
_cell.angle_alpha   90.00
_cell.angle_beta   90.00
_cell.angle_gamma   90.00
#
_symmetry.space_group_name_H-M   'P 1'
#
loop_
_entity.id
_entity.type
_entity.pdbx_description
1 polymer ?
#
loop_
_entity_poly.entity_id
_entity_poly.type
_entity_poly.pdbx_seq_one_letter_code
_entity_poly.pdbx_strand_id
1 'polypeptide(L)' 'MKDTQVCPGCGGARLTEKTEHTVETDGRGDQVARVHRYLSPCGRCGGAGEVTG' A
#
# COMPACT_ATOMS: atom_id res chain seq x y z
N MET A 1 -6.21 -28.28 -10.90
CA MET A 1 -6.51 -27.50 -9.68
C MET A 1 -5.44 -26.44 -9.58
N LYS A 2 -5.79 -25.16 -9.37
CA LYS A 2 -4.78 -24.13 -9.16
C LYS A 2 -4.37 -24.13 -7.68
N ASP A 3 -3.08 -24.05 -7.41
CA ASP A 3 -2.57 -24.01 -6.03
C ASP A 3 -2.74 -22.59 -5.50
N THR A 4 -3.61 -22.44 -4.50
CA THR A 4 -3.84 -21.16 -3.84
C THR A 4 -2.92 -21.06 -2.64
N GLN A 5 -2.04 -20.05 -2.65
CA GLN A 5 -1.07 -19.83 -1.60
C GLN A 5 -1.33 -18.50 -0.90
N VAL A 6 -1.08 -18.44 0.41
CA VAL A 6 -1.12 -17.17 1.16
C VAL A 6 -0.20 -16.17 0.49
N CYS A 7 -0.68 -14.96 0.23
CA CYS A 7 0.11 -13.94 -0.45
C CYS A 7 1.32 -13.58 0.43
N PRO A 8 2.57 -13.84 -0.02
CA PRO A 8 3.75 -13.56 0.79
C PRO A 8 4.04 -12.06 0.90
N GLY A 9 3.42 -11.22 0.05
CA GLY A 9 3.59 -9.76 0.09
C GLY A 9 2.87 -9.11 1.27
N CYS A 10 1.74 -9.67 1.72
CA CYS A 10 1.00 -9.17 2.88
C CYS A 10 0.82 -10.22 3.99
N GLY A 11 1.38 -11.43 3.84
CA GLY A 11 1.17 -12.54 4.78
C GLY A 11 -0.30 -12.89 5.01
N GLY A 12 -1.16 -12.69 4.01
CA GLY A 12 -2.61 -12.89 4.15
C GLY A 12 -3.40 -11.72 4.76
N ALA A 13 -2.74 -10.64 5.21
CA ALA A 13 -3.41 -9.50 5.85
C ALA A 13 -4.25 -8.63 4.88
N ARG A 14 -4.14 -8.85 3.56
CA ARG A 14 -4.84 -8.13 2.47
C ARG A 14 -4.46 -6.65 2.31
N LEU A 15 -3.96 -6.01 3.36
CA LEU A 15 -3.52 -4.62 3.38
C LEU A 15 -2.01 -4.53 3.62
N THR A 16 -1.44 -3.42 3.16
CA THR A 16 -0.05 -3.02 3.45
C THR A 16 -0.05 -1.54 3.82
N GLU A 17 0.79 -1.16 4.79
CA GLU A 17 1.06 0.25 5.05
C GLU A 17 1.88 0.85 3.92
N LYS A 18 1.49 2.03 3.46
CA LYS A 18 2.21 2.83 2.50
C LYS A 18 2.58 4.17 3.11
N THR A 19 3.77 4.62 2.78
CA THR A 19 4.24 5.97 3.06
C THR A 19 4.41 6.69 1.73
N GLU A 20 3.71 7.79 1.55
CA GLU A 20 3.81 8.66 0.39
C GLU A 20 4.50 9.96 0.79
N HIS A 21 5.48 10.38 -0.02
CA HIS A 21 6.22 11.61 0.18
C HIS A 21 5.76 12.61 -0.88
N THR A 22 5.14 13.70 -0.45
CA THR A 22 4.64 14.77 -1.32
C THR A 22 5.32 16.09 -1.00
N VAL A 23 5.30 17.00 -1.98
CA VAL A 23 5.59 18.42 -1.76
C VAL A 23 4.27 19.15 -1.95
N GLU A 24 3.85 19.90 -0.93
CA GLU A 24 2.58 20.62 -0.91
C GLU A 24 2.82 22.09 -0.65
N THR A 25 1.93 22.93 -1.15
CA THR A 25 1.95 24.36 -0.83
C THR A 25 1.15 24.60 0.45
N ASP A 26 1.75 25.25 1.43
CA ASP A 26 1.07 25.58 2.69
C ASP A 26 0.18 26.83 2.56
N GLY A 27 -0.50 27.19 3.65
CA GLY A 27 -1.39 28.37 3.69
C GLY A 27 -0.69 29.72 3.49
N ARG A 28 0.65 29.75 3.41
CA ARG A 28 1.47 30.94 3.18
C ARG A 28 2.03 30.99 1.75
N GLY A 29 1.81 29.93 0.96
CA GLY A 29 2.37 29.81 -0.39
C GLY A 29 3.73 29.12 -0.42
N ASP A 30 4.24 28.63 0.71
CA ASP A 30 5.53 27.97 0.79
C ASP A 30 5.42 26.48 0.42
N GLN A 31 6.41 25.95 -0.31
CA GLN A 31 6.49 24.52 -0.56
C GLN A 31 7.05 23.78 0.66
N VAL A 32 6.28 22.82 1.16
CA VAL A 32 6.62 22.01 2.34
C VAL A 32 6.58 20.52 2.00
N ALA A 33 7.56 19.78 2.51
CA ALA A 33 7.56 18.33 2.41
C ALA A 33 6.51 17.74 3.38
N ARG A 34 5.66 16.85 2.87
CA ARG A 34 4.65 16.13 3.65
C ARG A 34 4.83 14.63 3.49
N VAL A 35 4.47 13.91 4.55
CA VAL A 35 4.54 12.45 4.60
C VAL A 35 3.17 11.93 4.99
N HIS A 36 2.54 11.20 4.09
CA HIS A 36 1.23 10.58 4.31
C HIS A 36 1.41 9.10 4.55
N ARG A 37 0.90 8.60 5.68
CA ARG A 37 0.84 7.17 5.97
C ARG A 37 -0.60 6.71 5.83
N TYR A 38 -0.81 5.70 5.00
CA TYR A 38 -2.14 5.13 4.79
C TYR A 38 -2.06 3.63 4.52
N LEU A 39 -3.14 2.93 4.81
CA LEU A 39 -3.30 1.53 4.43
C LEU A 39 -3.85 1.46 3.00
N SER A 40 -3.26 0.61 2.18
CA SER A 40 -3.80 0.27 0.86
C SER A 40 -3.93 -1.24 0.69
N PRO A 41 -4.75 -1.72 -0.26
CA PRO A 41 -4.68 -3.11 -0.70
C PRO A 41 -3.25 -3.51 -1.05
N CYS A 42 -2.89 -4.74 -0.71
CA CYS A 42 -1.59 -5.28 -1.06
C CYS A 42 -1.42 -5.28 -2.58
N GLY A 43 -0.41 -4.59 -3.10
CA GLY A 43 -0.19 -4.46 -4.55
C GLY A 43 0.10 -5.80 -5.24
N ARG A 44 0.57 -6.81 -4.51
CA ARG A 44 0.90 -8.14 -5.07
C ARG A 44 -0.34 -9.00 -5.31
N CYS A 45 -1.29 -9.03 -4.38
CA CYS A 45 -2.52 -9.84 -4.50
C CYS A 45 -3.78 -9.00 -4.78
N GLY A 46 -3.65 -7.69 -4.97
CA GLY A 46 -4.78 -6.78 -5.14
C GLY A 46 -5.74 -6.74 -3.95
N GLY A 47 -5.29 -7.16 -2.76
CA GLY A 47 -6.14 -7.28 -1.57
C GLY A 47 -6.86 -8.63 -1.42
N ALA A 48 -6.61 -9.62 -2.28
CA ALA A 48 -7.19 -10.95 -2.13
C ALA A 48 -6.67 -11.69 -0.87
N GLY A 49 -5.42 -11.43 -0.46
CA GLY A 49 -4.75 -12.13 0.64
C GLY A 49 -4.10 -13.45 0.22
N GLU A 50 -4.33 -13.87 -1.03
CA GLU A 50 -3.80 -15.08 -1.63
C GLU A 50 -3.33 -14.81 -3.06
N VAL A 51 -2.46 -15.66 -3.56
CA VAL A 51 -2.00 -15.66 -4.96
C VAL A 51 -2.19 -17.05 -5.53
N THR A 52 -2.51 -17.11 -6.81
CA THR A 52 -2.73 -18.38 -7.51
C THR A 52 -1.57 -18.63 -8.46
N GLY A 53 -0.90 -19.78 -8.29
CA GLY A 53 0.17 -20.26 -9.17
C GLY A 53 -0.34 -21.03 -10.37
#